data_AF-Q1Q430-F1
#
_entry.id   AF-Q1Q430-F1
#
_cell.length_a   1.000
_cell.length_b   1.000
_cell.length_c   1.000
_cell.angle_alpha   90.00
_cell.angle_beta   90.00
_cell.angle_gamma   90.00
#
_symmetry.space_group_name_H-M   'P 1'
#
loop_
_entity.id
_entity.type
_entity.pdbx_description
1 polymer ?
#
loop_
_entity_poly.entity_id
_entity_poly.type
_entity_poly.pdbx_seq_one_letter_code
_entity_poly.pdbx_strand_id
1 'polypeptide(L)'
;MTGIPVSDLTAEEREKLLRMEEKLHERVIGQEEAVKAVSLAVRLSRADLCEVSKPIASFLFLGPTGVGKTELAKALAEMVFGDEDAMVRIDMSEYMEKHAVARMIGSPPGYVGYEEGGTTHRACAQTPLFCSAIG
;
A
#
# COMPACT_ATOMS: atom_id res chain seq x y z
N MET A 1 -15.93 7.28 -3.22
CA MET A 1 -15.47 8.59 -2.71
C MET A 1 -14.31 8.32 -1.78
N THR A 2 -13.08 8.26 -2.31
CA THR A 2 -11.88 8.27 -1.48
C THR A 2 -11.86 9.64 -0.80
N GLY A 3 -12.00 9.68 0.52
CA GLY A 3 -12.11 10.92 1.31
C GLY A 3 -10.81 11.71 1.42
N ILE A 4 -10.01 11.77 0.36
CA ILE A 4 -8.78 12.55 0.30
C ILE A 4 -9.07 13.78 -0.56
N PRO A 5 -9.28 14.97 0.04
CA PRO A 5 -9.39 16.20 -0.72
C PRO A 5 -8.06 16.44 -1.43
N VAL A 6 -8.09 16.43 -2.77
CA VAL A 6 -6.94 16.78 -3.62
C VAL A 6 -6.84 18.30 -3.79
N SER A 7 -7.83 19.04 -3.30
CA SER A 7 -7.87 20.50 -3.35
C SER A 7 -7.23 21.10 -2.08
N ASP A 8 -6.04 21.66 -2.28
CA ASP A 8 -5.19 22.40 -1.35
C ASP A 8 -4.46 21.56 -0.28
N LEU A 9 -3.25 21.11 -0.64
CA LEU A 9 -2.23 20.66 0.32
C LEU A 9 -2.02 21.77 1.36
N THR A 10 -2.32 21.46 2.62
CA THR A 10 -1.99 22.35 3.73
C THR A 10 -0.47 22.59 3.79
N ALA A 11 -0.05 23.70 4.38
CA ALA A 11 1.37 23.97 4.60
C ALA A 11 2.07 22.82 5.37
N GLU A 12 1.33 22.19 6.29
CA GLU A 12 1.80 21.04 7.07
C GLU A 12 1.98 19.78 6.21
N GLU A 13 1.02 19.46 5.33
CA GLU A 13 1.14 18.32 4.41
C GLU A 13 2.29 18.53 3.42
N ARG A 14 2.48 19.75 2.92
CA ARG A 14 3.61 20.07 2.05
C ARG A 14 4.94 19.83 2.75
N GLU A 15 5.08 20.26 4.00
CA GLU A 15 6.29 20.01 4.78
C GLU A 15 6.52 18.52 5.05
N LYS A 16 5.44 17.77 5.33
CA LYS A 16 5.49 16.30 5.47
C LYS A 16 6.00 15.62 4.19
N LEU A 17 5.56 16.09 3.01
CA LEU A 17 6.02 15.55 1.73
C LEU A 17 7.47 15.92 1.40
N LEU A 18 7.92 17.11 1.80
CA LEU A 18 9.31 17.55 1.59
C LEU A 18 10.29 16.75 2.45
N ARG A 19 9.92 16.41 3.69
CA ARG A 19 10.75 15.63 4.62
C ARG A 19 10.39 14.14 4.68
N MET A 20 9.74 13.63 3.63
CA MET A 20 9.19 12.27 3.65
C MET A 20 10.28 11.21 3.85
N GLU A 21 11.40 11.29 3.14
CA GLU A 21 12.51 10.35 3.29
C GLU A 21 13.09 10.40 4.70
N GLU A 22 13.30 11.60 5.25
CA GLU A 22 13.80 11.79 6.63
C GLU A 22 12.88 11.11 7.64
N LYS A 23 11.57 11.34 7.54
CA LYS A 23 10.56 10.75 8.41
C LYS A 23 10.46 9.24 8.29
N LEU A 24 10.54 8.71 7.07
CA LEU A 24 10.58 7.26 6.86
C LEU A 24 11.84 6.66 7.47
N HIS A 25 12.98 7.36 7.42
CA HIS A 25 14.23 6.93 8.02
C HIS A 25 14.25 6.95 9.56
N GLU A 26 13.32 7.64 10.21
CA GLU A 26 13.15 7.53 11.68
C GLU A 26 12.75 6.10 12.09
N ARG A 27 12.06 5.36 11.22
CA ARG A 27 11.61 3.98 11.44
C ARG A 27 12.39 2.95 10.62
N VAL A 28 12.83 3.31 9.41
CA VAL A 28 13.46 2.40 8.45
C VAL A 28 14.94 2.75 8.27
N ILE A 29 15.80 1.95 8.89
CA ILE A 29 17.26 2.11 8.77
C ILE A 29 17.76 1.48 7.46
N GLY A 30 18.50 2.25 6.67
CA GLY A 30 18.97 1.81 5.35
C GLY A 30 17.85 1.82 4.31
N GLN A 31 17.91 0.92 3.32
CA GLN A 31 16.90 0.81 2.25
C GLN A 31 16.67 2.12 1.46
N GLU A 32 17.71 2.93 1.30
CA GLU A 32 17.70 4.26 0.66
C GLU A 32 16.91 4.29 -0.66
N GLU A 33 17.16 3.33 -1.54
CA GLU A 33 16.51 3.23 -2.84
C GLU A 33 14.99 2.97 -2.72
N ALA A 34 14.58 2.12 -1.76
CA ALA A 34 13.17 1.84 -1.52
C ALA A 34 12.45 3.05 -0.94
N VAL A 35 13.08 3.74 0.02
CA VAL A 35 12.56 4.96 0.63
C VAL A 35 12.39 6.08 -0.41
N LYS A 36 13.40 6.28 -1.27
CA LYS A 36 13.33 7.24 -2.39
C LYS A 36 12.23 6.91 -3.40
N ALA A 37 12.14 5.65 -3.81
CA ALA A 37 11.14 5.23 -4.80
C ALA A 37 9.71 5.43 -4.30
N VAL A 38 9.46 5.08 -3.03
CA VAL A 38 8.17 5.29 -2.37
C VAL A 38 7.85 6.78 -2.25
N SER A 39 8.81 7.58 -1.77
CA SER A 39 8.61 9.02 -1.57
C SER A 39 8.32 9.75 -2.88
N LEU A 40 9.02 9.37 -3.97
CA LEU A 40 8.76 9.89 -5.31
C LEU A 40 7.33 9.57 -5.77
N ALA A 41 6.87 8.33 -5.63
CA ALA A 41 5.55 7.95 -6.12
C ALA A 41 4.42 8.67 -5.38
N VAL A 42 4.55 8.88 -4.06
CA VAL A 42 3.58 9.68 -3.30
C VAL A 42 3.54 11.13 -3.79
N ARG A 43 4.71 11.75 -4.03
CA ARG A 43 4.77 13.11 -4.58
C ARG A 43 4.14 13.22 -5.96
N LEU A 44 4.39 12.25 -6.85
CA LEU A 44 3.78 12.21 -8.18
C LEU A 44 2.25 12.12 -8.10
N SER A 45 1.73 11.29 -7.20
CA SER A 45 0.29 11.19 -6.99
C SER A 45 -0.32 12.48 -6.44
N ARG A 46 0.37 13.18 -5.53
CA ARG A 46 -0.11 14.46 -4.97
C ARG A 46 -0.02 15.62 -5.96
N ALA A 47 0.78 15.48 -7.02
CA ALA A 47 0.89 16.44 -8.10
C ALA A 47 -0.09 16.15 -9.26
N ASP A 48 -1.00 15.19 -9.11
CA ASP A 48 -1.91 14.70 -10.17
C ASP A 48 -1.17 14.28 -11.46
N LEU A 49 0.07 13.80 -11.31
CA LEU A 49 0.90 13.32 -12.42
C LEU A 49 0.72 11.81 -12.69
N CYS A 50 -0.20 11.16 -11.97
CA CYS A 50 -0.52 9.75 -12.13
C CYS A 50 -1.82 9.56 -12.93
N GLU A 51 -1.90 8.50 -13.73
CA GLU A 51 -3.14 8.13 -14.40
C GLU A 51 -4.20 7.68 -13.39
N VAL A 52 -5.39 8.30 -13.42
CA VAL A 52 -6.51 8.02 -12.50
C VAL A 52 -6.98 6.55 -12.55
N SER A 53 -6.82 5.88 -13.68
CA SER A 53 -7.20 4.47 -13.86
C SER A 53 -6.18 3.46 -13.32
N LYS A 54 -5.06 3.92 -12.76
CA LYS A 54 -3.98 3.07 -12.26
C LYS A 54 -3.75 3.31 -10.77
N PRO A 55 -3.22 2.31 -10.05
CA PRO A 55 -2.73 2.53 -8.69
C PRO A 55 -1.69 3.66 -8.67
N ILE A 56 -1.69 4.45 -7.58
CA ILE A 56 -0.69 5.50 -7.32
C ILE A 56 0.73 4.95 -7.48
N ALA A 57 0.97 3.76 -6.92
CA ALA A 57 2.20 3.02 -7.05
C ALA A 57 1.96 1.54 -6.78
N SER A 58 2.77 0.68 -7.40
CA SER A 58 2.82 -0.74 -7.10
C SER A 58 4.27 -1.11 -6.80
N PHE A 59 4.54 -1.51 -5.56
CA PHE A 59 5.88 -1.88 -5.11
C PHE A 59 5.97 -3.37 -4.83
N LEU A 60 7.11 -3.96 -5.20
CA LEU A 60 7.49 -5.30 -4.81
C LEU A 60 8.81 -5.22 -4.03
N PHE A 61 8.74 -5.37 -2.71
CA PHE A 61 9.93 -5.38 -1.87
C PHE A 61 10.42 -6.82 -1.69
N LEU A 62 11.65 -7.10 -2.10
CA LEU A 62 12.29 -8.41 -1.99
C LEU A 62 13.47 -8.36 -1.02
N GLY A 63 13.75 -9.46 -0.32
CA GLY A 63 14.94 -9.62 0.51
C GLY A 63 14.74 -10.56 1.71
N PRO A 64 15.72 -10.69 2.61
CA PRO A 64 15.60 -11.54 3.80
C PRO A 64 14.52 -11.06 4.79
N THR A 65 14.04 -11.95 5.66
CA THR A 65 13.14 -11.56 6.76
C THR A 65 13.83 -10.58 7.71
N GLY A 66 13.07 -9.62 8.27
CA GLY A 66 13.58 -8.69 9.29
C GLY A 66 14.36 -7.47 8.77
N VAL A 67 14.51 -7.29 7.46
CA VAL A 67 15.24 -6.13 6.87
C VAL A 67 14.41 -4.85 6.71
N GLY A 68 13.18 -4.81 7.25
CA GLY A 68 12.34 -3.60 7.26
C GLY A 68 11.31 -3.47 6.12
N LYS A 69 11.04 -4.52 5.33
CA LYS A 69 10.02 -4.46 4.26
C LYS A 69 8.62 -4.12 4.78
N THR A 70 8.18 -4.83 5.81
CA THR A 70 6.89 -4.59 6.47
C THR A 70 6.87 -3.24 7.18
N GLU A 71 7.99 -2.86 7.78
CA GLU A 71 8.12 -1.59 8.49
C GLU A 71 7.99 -0.39 7.54
N LEU A 72 8.57 -0.48 6.35
CA LEU A 72 8.42 0.55 5.31
C LEU A 72 6.96 0.70 4.86
N ALA A 73 6.21 -0.40 4.75
CA ALA A 73 4.79 -0.34 4.40
C ALA A 73 3.95 0.33 5.49
N LYS A 74 4.22 0.01 6.76
CA LYS A 74 3.57 0.64 7.92
C LYS A 74 3.87 2.12 8.04
N ALA A 75 5.15 2.48 7.98
CA ALA A 75 5.60 3.87 8.04
C ALA A 75 5.01 4.70 6.88
N LEU A 76 4.87 4.10 5.69
CA LEU A 76 4.19 4.73 4.56
C LEU A 76 2.69 4.93 4.82
N ALA A 77 2.00 3.93 5.37
CA ALA A 77 0.58 4.03 5.69
C ALA A 77 0.33 5.16 6.70
N GLU A 78 1.13 5.24 7.75
CA GLU A 78 1.07 6.33 8.73
C GLU A 78 1.34 7.70 8.07
N MET A 79 2.35 7.79 7.22
CA MET A 79 2.70 9.05 6.55
C MET A 79 1.62 9.57 5.60
N VAL A 80 0.88 8.68 4.94
CA VAL A 80 -0.10 9.05 3.91
C VAL A 80 -1.52 9.16 4.47
N PHE A 81 -1.87 8.31 5.43
CA PHE A 81 -3.23 8.16 5.96
C PHE A 81 -3.35 8.53 7.45
N GLY A 82 -2.24 8.80 8.13
CA GLY A 82 -2.21 9.14 9.56
C GLY A 82 -2.35 7.93 10.49
N ASP A 83 -2.39 6.72 9.95
CA ASP A 83 -2.57 5.47 10.69
C ASP A 83 -1.74 4.35 10.03
N GLU A 84 -0.91 3.65 10.81
CA GLU A 84 -0.10 2.54 10.29
C GLU A 84 -0.93 1.30 9.95
N ASP A 85 -2.14 1.20 10.54
CA ASP A 85 -3.09 0.12 10.26
C ASP A 85 -4.00 0.44 9.06
N ALA A 86 -3.88 1.64 8.47
CA ALA A 86 -4.56 2.02 7.22
C ALA A 86 -3.90 1.37 5.98
N MET A 87 -3.60 0.08 6.07
CA MET A 87 -3.12 -0.76 4.99
C MET A 87 -3.89 -2.07 4.96
N VAL A 88 -4.11 -2.60 3.76
CA VAL A 88 -4.66 -3.94 3.62
C VAL A 88 -3.48 -4.90 3.61
N ARG A 89 -3.37 -5.69 4.68
CA ARG A 89 -2.35 -6.73 4.82
C ARG A 89 -2.88 -8.06 4.31
N ILE A 90 -2.22 -8.61 3.31
CA ILE A 90 -2.47 -9.97 2.82
C ILE A 90 -1.31 -10.86 3.23
N ASP A 91 -1.59 -11.88 4.03
CA ASP A 91 -0.65 -12.95 4.31
C ASP A 91 -0.72 -14.00 3.19
N MET A 92 0.27 -14.00 2.30
CA MET A 92 0.30 -14.89 1.14
C MET A 92 0.48 -16.36 1.53
N SER A 93 0.90 -16.67 2.76
CA SER A 93 1.00 -18.05 3.22
C SER A 93 -0.35 -18.71 3.42
N GLU A 94 -1.40 -17.93 3.66
CA GLU A 94 -2.77 -18.42 3.67
C GLU A 94 -3.28 -18.81 2.27
N TYR A 95 -2.56 -18.44 1.21
CA TYR A 95 -2.96 -18.61 -0.18
C TYR A 95 -2.07 -19.57 -0.98
N MET A 96 -1.28 -20.41 -0.31
CA MET A 96 -0.42 -21.41 -0.97
C MET A 96 -1.22 -22.51 -1.69
N GLU A 97 -2.46 -22.78 -1.26
CA GLU A 97 -3.32 -23.78 -1.89
C GLU A 97 -4.17 -23.19 -3.02
N LYS A 98 -4.32 -23.93 -4.13
CA LYS A 98 -5.10 -23.50 -5.31
C LYS A 98 -6.53 -23.06 -4.97
N HIS A 99 -7.15 -23.66 -3.95
CA HIS A 99 -8.51 -23.34 -3.53
C HIS A 99 -8.59 -22.11 -2.61
N ALA A 100 -7.50 -21.71 -1.97
CA ALA A 100 -7.45 -20.53 -1.12
C ALA A 100 -7.46 -19.23 -1.94
N VAL A 101 -6.86 -19.25 -3.14
CA VAL A 101 -6.84 -18.11 -4.09
C VAL A 101 -8.26 -17.67 -4.49
N ALA A 102 -9.23 -18.59 -4.55
CA ALA A 102 -10.62 -18.25 -4.85
C ALA A 102 -11.25 -17.32 -3.80
N ARG A 103 -10.80 -17.36 -2.53
CA ARG A 103 -11.26 -16.41 -1.50
C ARG A 103 -10.71 -14.99 -1.70
N MET A 104 -9.50 -14.88 -2.27
CA MET A 104 -8.84 -13.60 -2.54
C MET A 104 -9.51 -12.83 -3.68
N ILE A 105 -9.83 -13.53 -4.79
CA ILE A 105 -10.35 -12.94 -6.03
C ILE A 105 -11.89 -12.94 -6.05
N GLY A 106 -12.51 -13.88 -5.31
CA GLY A 106 -13.94 -14.15 -5.30
C GLY A 106 -14.26 -15.48 -5.97
N SER A 107 -15.34 -16.13 -5.52
CA SER A 107 -15.85 -17.35 -6.15
C SER A 107 -16.27 -17.06 -7.61
N PRO A 108 -16.22 -18.05 -8.53
CA PRO A 108 -16.80 -17.89 -9.87
C PRO A 108 -18.33 -17.65 -9.85
N PRO A 109 -18.93 -17.08 -10.92
CA PRO A 109 -20.39 -16.94 -11.02
C PRO A 109 -21.09 -18.30 -10.83
N GLY A 110 -22.06 -18.37 -9.92
CA GLY A 110 -22.81 -19.59 -9.60
C GLY A 110 -22.32 -20.38 -8.38
N TYR A 111 -21.29 -19.89 -7.67
CA TYR A 111 -20.82 -20.45 -6.40
C TYR A 111 -21.14 -19.52 -5.21
N VAL A 112 -21.31 -20.12 -4.02
CA VAL A 112 -21.51 -19.36 -2.76
C VAL A 112 -20.31 -18.40 -2.55
N GLY A 113 -20.59 -17.13 -2.25
CA GLY A 113 -19.58 -16.06 -2.10
C GLY A 113 -19.29 -15.24 -3.36
N TYR A 114 -19.99 -15.46 -4.48
CA TYR A 114 -19.85 -14.66 -5.71
C TYR A 114 -20.24 -13.18 -5.52
N GLU A 115 -21.34 -12.91 -4.82
CA GLU A 115 -21.82 -11.53 -4.60
C GLU A 115 -21.02 -10.77 -3.53
N GLU A 116 -20.25 -11.47 -2.69
CA GLU A 116 -19.43 -10.82 -1.66
C GLU A 116 -18.17 -10.17 -2.24
N GLY A 117 -17.70 -10.62 -3.41
CA GLY A 117 -16.47 -10.16 -4.04
C GLY A 117 -15.21 -10.55 -3.25
N GLY A 118 -14.12 -10.84 -3.96
CA GLY A 118 -12.85 -11.18 -3.33
C GLY A 118 -12.36 -10.10 -2.37
N THR A 119 -11.67 -10.51 -1.29
CA THR A 119 -11.10 -9.61 -0.28
C THR A 119 -10.25 -8.49 -0.91
N THR A 120 -9.56 -8.78 -2.02
CA THR A 120 -8.68 -7.83 -2.72
C THR A 120 -9.43 -6.78 -3.54
N HIS A 121 -10.56 -7.13 -4.18
CA HIS A 121 -11.30 -6.19 -5.02
C HIS A 121 -11.88 -5.02 -4.20
N ARG A 122 -12.33 -5.30 -2.97
CA ARG A 122 -12.86 -4.26 -2.05
C ARG A 122 -11.75 -3.39 -1.45
N ALA A 123 -10.60 -3.99 -1.18
CA ALA A 123 -9.46 -3.37 -0.52
C ALA A 123 -8.67 -2.39 -1.41
N CYS A 124 -8.45 -2.74 -2.68
CA CYS A 124 -7.50 -2.02 -3.53
C CYS A 124 -7.96 -0.62 -3.99
N ALA A 125 -9.23 -0.27 -3.82
CA ALA A 125 -9.77 0.99 -4.35
C ALA A 125 -9.40 2.23 -3.52
N GLN A 126 -8.95 2.07 -2.26
CA GLN A 126 -8.85 3.20 -1.32
C GLN A 126 -7.59 3.22 -0.45
N THR A 127 -6.82 2.13 -0.39
CA THR A 127 -5.71 1.97 0.57
C THR A 127 -4.50 1.25 -0.04
N PRO A 128 -3.27 1.52 0.43
CA PRO A 128 -2.07 0.80 0.01
C PRO A 128 -2.21 -0.69 0.35
N LEU A 129 -1.85 -1.53 -0.61
CA LEU A 129 -1.86 -2.97 -0.45
C LEU A 129 -0.44 -3.43 -0.08
N PHE A 130 -0.33 -4.11 1.07
CA PHE A 130 0.91 -4.79 1.46
C PHE A 130 0.68 -6.29 1.45
N CYS A 131 1.41 -7.00 0.58
CA CYS A 131 1.44 -8.45 0.56
C CYS A 131 2.71 -8.96 1.24
N SER A 132 2.54 -9.79 2.26
CA SER A 132 3.64 -10.51 2.90
C SER A 132 3.67 -11.93 2.34
N ALA A 133 4.71 -12.27 1.57
CA ALA A 133 5.06 -13.67 1.32
C ALA A 133 5.95 -14.15 2.46
N ILE A 134 5.50 -15.14 3.23
CA ILE A 134 6.43 -15.88 4.10
C ILE A 134 7.30 -16.72 3.18
N GLY A 135 8.60 -16.41 3.14
CA GLY A 135 9.61 -17.08 2.31
C GLY A 135 10.59 -16.10 1.72
#